data_AF-A0A0W0SGV1-F1
#
_entry.id   AF-A0A0W0SGV1-F1
#
_cell.length_a   1.000
_cell.length_b   1.000
_cell.length_c   1.000
_cell.angle_alpha   90.00
_cell.angle_beta   90.00
_cell.angle_gamma   90.00
#
_symmetry.space_group_name_H-M   'P 1'
#
loop_
_entity.id
_entity.type
_entity.pdbx_description
1 polymer ?
#
loop_
_entity_poly.entity_id
_entity_poly.type
_entity_poly.pdbx_seq_one_letter_code
_entity_poly.pdbx_strand_id
1 'polypeptide(L)'
;MTIIKKTAVYLMCFCSMPALATSTNTSLYEKIYQLSAKLWYVETSLNEEQKRMVDTLANQIDMIITLPNEASCGTQLEVFQEANKWAYSSNGLDLTASEAEQFAGQVSQKFCPAAYLKVFKSSFEFAYKSTGLDKTRSEARKFATTMSDYEASKYYSKNSLQCFIDNYNYAYSSSGMNKTRAEAINFANQQCLI
;
A
#
# COMPACT_ATOMS: atom_id res chain seq x y z
N MET A 1 -11.75 -17.44 12.86
CA MET A 1 -12.33 -18.65 12.23
C MET A 1 -13.84 -18.60 12.01
N THR A 2 -14.65 -17.88 12.80
CA THR A 2 -16.13 -17.86 12.65
C THR A 2 -16.63 -17.08 11.43
N ILE A 3 -15.82 -16.16 10.89
CA ILE A 3 -16.18 -15.30 9.75
C ILE A 3 -16.08 -16.07 8.42
N ILE A 4 -15.05 -16.90 8.24
CA ILE A 4 -14.81 -17.67 7.00
C ILE A 4 -15.90 -18.74 6.78
N LYS A 5 -16.38 -19.37 7.88
CA LYS A 5 -17.53 -20.29 7.83
C LYS A 5 -18.80 -19.66 7.26
N LYS A 6 -19.04 -18.37 7.51
CA LYS A 6 -20.21 -17.68 6.93
C LYS A 6 -19.99 -17.42 5.43
N THR A 7 -18.80 -16.98 5.03
CA THR A 7 -18.51 -16.63 3.64
C THR A 7 -18.57 -17.84 2.70
N ALA A 8 -18.09 -19.02 3.13
CA ALA A 8 -18.14 -20.25 2.33
C ALA A 8 -19.57 -20.77 2.13
N VAL A 9 -20.42 -20.68 3.16
CA VAL A 9 -21.85 -21.05 3.08
C VAL A 9 -22.62 -20.08 2.19
N TYR A 10 -22.33 -18.78 2.27
CA TYR A 10 -22.93 -17.78 1.38
C TYR A 10 -22.52 -18.00 -0.08
N LEU A 11 -21.24 -18.27 -0.38
CA LEU A 11 -20.79 -18.54 -1.75
C LEU A 11 -21.46 -19.80 -2.35
N MET A 12 -21.58 -20.89 -1.58
CA MET A 12 -22.23 -22.11 -2.06
C MET A 12 -23.76 -21.95 -2.23
N CYS A 13 -24.41 -21.09 -1.43
CA CYS A 13 -25.83 -20.75 -1.63
C CYS A 13 -26.07 -19.85 -2.85
N PHE A 14 -25.14 -18.96 -3.19
CA PHE A 14 -25.26 -18.13 -4.41
C PHE A 14 -25.04 -18.93 -5.70
N CYS A 15 -24.25 -20.01 -5.66
CA CYS A 15 -24.03 -20.90 -6.80
C CYS A 15 -25.11 -21.99 -6.97
N SER A 16 -26.11 -22.09 -6.07
CA SER A 16 -27.15 -23.13 -6.14
C SER A 16 -28.53 -22.63 -6.61
N MET A 17 -28.69 -21.35 -6.92
CA MET A 17 -29.89 -20.85 -7.59
C MET A 17 -29.71 -20.88 -9.11
N PRO A 18 -30.56 -21.61 -9.86
CA PRO A 18 -30.58 -21.51 -11.31
C PRO A 18 -31.28 -20.19 -11.69
N ALA A 19 -30.55 -19.09 -11.64
CA ALA A 19 -30.99 -17.85 -12.25
C ALA A 19 -30.80 -17.97 -13.77
N LEU A 20 -31.87 -18.41 -14.44
CA LEU A 20 -32.15 -18.09 -15.84
C LEU A 20 -31.89 -16.60 -16.08
N ALA A 21 -30.80 -16.27 -16.78
CA ALA A 21 -30.81 -15.39 -17.96
C ALA A 21 -29.39 -14.97 -18.37
N THR A 22 -29.04 -15.40 -19.60
CA THR A 22 -28.29 -14.65 -20.62
C THR A 22 -26.81 -14.31 -20.39
N SER A 23 -25.99 -15.11 -21.08
CA SER A 23 -24.80 -14.76 -21.89
C SER A 23 -23.66 -13.96 -21.25
N THR A 24 -22.51 -14.61 -21.04
CA THR A 24 -21.28 -14.42 -21.86
C THR A 24 -19.99 -15.03 -21.29
N ASN A 25 -20.00 -15.72 -20.13
CA ASN A 25 -18.76 -16.34 -19.63
C ASN A 25 -18.99 -17.63 -18.83
N THR A 26 -19.31 -18.72 -19.54
CA THR A 26 -19.29 -20.09 -18.99
C THR A 26 -17.98 -20.38 -18.27
N SER A 27 -16.87 -19.77 -18.71
CA SER A 27 -15.55 -19.92 -18.09
C SER A 27 -15.43 -19.37 -16.66
N LEU A 28 -16.14 -18.29 -16.33
CA LEU A 28 -15.99 -17.65 -15.00
C LEU A 28 -16.78 -18.43 -13.95
N TYR A 29 -18.01 -18.84 -14.29
CA TYR A 29 -18.85 -19.64 -13.39
C TYR A 29 -18.21 -20.99 -13.08
N GLU A 30 -17.68 -21.67 -14.10
CA GLU A 30 -17.00 -22.95 -13.95
C GLU A 30 -15.72 -22.83 -13.12
N LYS A 31 -14.95 -21.74 -13.30
CA LYS A 31 -13.78 -21.44 -12.47
C LYS A 31 -14.17 -21.17 -11.02
N ILE A 32 -15.22 -20.39 -10.76
CA ILE A 32 -15.72 -20.11 -9.41
C ILE A 32 -16.19 -21.40 -8.74
N TYR A 33 -16.95 -22.23 -9.45
CA TYR A 33 -17.43 -23.52 -8.93
C TYR A 33 -16.27 -24.46 -8.56
N GLN A 34 -15.27 -24.61 -9.44
CA GLN A 34 -14.08 -25.40 -9.16
C GLN A 34 -13.28 -24.85 -7.98
N LEU A 35 -13.20 -23.52 -7.83
CA LEU A 35 -12.58 -22.88 -6.67
C LEU A 35 -13.32 -23.21 -5.38
N SER A 36 -14.65 -23.10 -5.37
CA SER A 36 -15.46 -23.45 -4.18
C SER A 36 -15.35 -24.92 -3.79
N ALA A 37 -15.30 -25.84 -4.77
CA ALA A 37 -15.09 -27.27 -4.49
C ALA A 37 -13.71 -27.55 -3.88
N LYS A 38 -12.66 -26.86 -4.38
CA LYS A 38 -11.31 -26.95 -3.80
C LYS A 38 -11.24 -26.33 -2.41
N LEU A 39 -11.93 -25.22 -2.17
CA LEU A 39 -12.02 -24.57 -0.86
C LEU A 39 -12.69 -25.50 0.18
N TRP A 40 -13.77 -26.16 -0.23
CA TRP A 40 -14.46 -27.14 0.62
C TRP A 40 -13.55 -28.32 0.98
N TYR A 41 -12.82 -28.88 0.01
CA TYR A 41 -11.86 -29.95 0.25
C TYR A 41 -10.73 -29.53 1.21
N VAL A 42 -10.23 -28.30 1.08
CA VAL A 42 -9.24 -27.72 2.00
C VAL A 42 -9.79 -27.64 3.43
N GLU A 43 -11.05 -27.26 3.61
CA GLU A 43 -11.68 -27.15 4.93
C GLU A 43 -11.97 -28.50 5.59
N THR A 44 -12.45 -29.49 4.82
CA THR A 44 -12.97 -30.75 5.38
C THR A 44 -11.98 -31.90 5.39
N SER A 45 -10.97 -31.89 4.51
CA SER A 45 -10.15 -33.09 4.23
C SER A 45 -8.68 -32.93 4.58
N LEU A 46 -8.21 -31.71 4.87
CA LEU A 46 -6.85 -31.48 5.31
C LEU A 46 -6.71 -31.64 6.83
N ASN A 47 -5.60 -32.23 7.26
CA ASN A 47 -5.21 -32.21 8.67
C ASN A 47 -4.67 -30.82 9.06
N GLU A 48 -4.45 -30.60 10.36
CA GLU A 48 -4.05 -29.28 10.87
C GLU A 48 -2.69 -28.78 10.34
N GLU A 49 -1.76 -29.69 10.04
CA GLU A 49 -0.46 -29.33 9.47
C GLU A 49 -0.60 -28.88 8.01
N GLN A 50 -1.40 -29.60 7.23
CA GLN A 50 -1.72 -29.26 5.84
C GLN A 50 -2.51 -27.95 5.74
N LYS A 51 -3.44 -27.69 6.67
CA LYS A 51 -4.14 -26.40 6.74
C LYS A 51 -3.18 -25.24 6.97
N ARG A 52 -2.23 -25.38 7.91
CA ARG A 52 -1.19 -24.35 8.16
C ARG A 52 -0.33 -24.10 6.92
N MET A 53 0.01 -25.15 6.16
CA MET A 53 0.73 -25.00 4.90
C MET A 53 -0.10 -24.25 3.86
N VAL A 54 -1.38 -24.57 3.72
CA VAL A 54 -2.29 -23.86 2.80
C VAL A 54 -2.48 -22.41 3.20
N ASP A 55 -2.63 -22.10 4.49
CA ASP A 55 -2.72 -20.72 4.99
C ASP A 55 -1.42 -19.94 4.71
N THR A 56 -0.27 -20.56 4.90
CA THR A 56 1.03 -19.96 4.59
C THR A 56 1.13 -19.66 3.10
N LEU A 57 0.73 -20.60 2.25
CA LEU A 57 0.74 -20.43 0.79
C LEU A 57 -0.27 -19.37 0.34
N ALA A 58 -1.46 -19.34 0.94
CA ALA A 58 -2.47 -18.33 0.66
C ALA A 58 -1.95 -16.93 1.00
N ASN A 59 -1.28 -16.76 2.15
CA ASN A 59 -0.63 -15.49 2.50
C ASN A 59 0.48 -15.10 1.51
N GLN A 60 1.25 -16.08 0.99
CA GLN A 60 2.26 -15.83 -0.04
C GLN A 60 1.64 -15.44 -1.39
N ILE A 61 0.54 -16.09 -1.78
CA ILE A 61 -0.21 -15.76 -3.00
C ILE A 61 -0.84 -14.38 -2.88
N ASP A 62 -1.44 -14.05 -1.74
CA ASP A 62 -2.04 -12.74 -1.49
C ASP A 62 -0.97 -11.63 -1.53
N MET A 63 0.23 -11.89 -0.99
CA MET A 63 1.39 -11.01 -1.15
C MET A 63 1.76 -10.79 -2.62
N ILE A 64 1.73 -11.82 -3.47
CA ILE A 64 2.07 -11.70 -4.90
C ILE A 64 0.97 -10.94 -5.67
N ILE A 65 -0.31 -11.21 -5.36
CA ILE A 65 -1.44 -10.56 -6.02
C ILE A 65 -1.58 -9.08 -5.58
N THR A 66 -1.15 -8.75 -4.36
CA THR A 66 -1.11 -7.37 -3.85
C THR A 66 0.12 -6.59 -4.31
N LEU A 67 1.08 -7.22 -5.01
CA LEU A 67 2.18 -6.49 -5.62
C LEU A 67 1.63 -5.48 -6.63
N PRO A 68 2.07 -4.22 -6.56
CA PRO A 68 1.78 -3.27 -7.61
C PRO A 68 2.17 -3.83 -8.99
N ASN A 69 1.22 -3.88 -9.92
CA ASN A 69 1.45 -4.27 -11.31
C ASN A 69 1.88 -3.06 -12.16
N GLU A 70 2.35 -3.30 -13.39
CA GLU A 70 2.83 -2.23 -14.29
C GLU A 70 1.81 -1.09 -14.48
N ALA A 71 0.51 -1.40 -14.55
CA ALA A 71 -0.54 -0.39 -14.66
C ALA A 71 -0.63 0.51 -13.41
N SER A 72 -0.35 -0.03 -12.23
CA SER A 72 -0.28 0.73 -10.97
C SER A 72 1.07 1.39 -10.71
N CYS A 73 2.14 0.88 -11.32
CA CYS A 73 3.50 1.38 -11.15
C CYS A 73 3.91 2.45 -12.16
N GLY A 74 3.15 2.61 -13.25
CA GLY A 74 3.47 3.51 -14.34
C GLY A 74 4.70 3.06 -15.12
N THR A 75 4.88 3.59 -16.32
CA THR A 75 6.13 3.35 -17.06
C THR A 75 7.26 4.23 -16.52
N GLN A 76 8.50 3.79 -16.73
CA GLN A 76 9.69 4.54 -16.31
C GLN A 76 9.71 5.97 -16.89
N LEU A 77 9.33 6.13 -18.16
CA LEU A 77 9.32 7.42 -18.85
C LEU A 77 8.25 8.37 -18.29
N GLU A 78 7.02 7.88 -18.08
CA GLU A 78 5.93 8.68 -17.52
C GLU A 78 6.29 9.19 -16.12
N VAL A 79 6.79 8.30 -15.27
CA VAL A 79 7.14 8.67 -13.89
C VAL A 79 8.35 9.59 -13.86
N PHE A 80 9.33 9.40 -14.75
CA PHE A 80 10.44 10.34 -14.90
C PHE A 80 9.96 11.75 -15.24
N GLN A 81 9.09 11.89 -16.24
CA GLN A 81 8.55 13.19 -16.65
C GLN A 81 7.75 13.86 -15.51
N GLU A 82 6.93 13.10 -14.81
CA GLU A 82 6.14 13.60 -13.68
C GLU A 82 7.03 14.02 -12.51
N ALA A 83 8.00 13.18 -12.14
CA ALA A 83 8.94 13.45 -11.05
C ALA A 83 9.79 14.68 -11.36
N ASN A 84 10.29 14.82 -12.59
CA ASN A 84 11.09 15.96 -13.02
C ASN A 84 10.28 17.25 -12.93
N LYS A 85 9.10 17.27 -13.56
CA LYS A 85 8.20 18.43 -13.54
C LYS A 85 7.84 18.86 -12.12
N TRP A 86 7.52 17.90 -11.24
CA TRP A 86 7.18 18.20 -9.86
C TRP A 86 8.39 18.71 -9.07
N ALA A 87 9.54 18.05 -9.19
CA ALA A 87 10.75 18.41 -8.46
C ALA A 87 11.29 19.79 -8.85
N TYR A 88 11.17 20.18 -10.13
CA TYR A 88 11.53 21.51 -10.63
C TYR A 88 10.53 22.60 -10.19
N SER A 89 9.28 22.23 -9.89
CA SER A 89 8.25 23.22 -9.54
C SER A 89 8.45 23.80 -8.14
N SER A 90 8.06 25.07 -7.97
CA SER A 90 8.06 25.77 -6.68
C SER A 90 7.12 25.15 -5.63
N ASN A 91 6.08 24.44 -6.09
CA ASN A 91 5.15 23.70 -5.23
C ASN A 91 5.66 22.28 -4.88
N GLY A 92 6.75 21.83 -5.50
CA GLY A 92 7.40 20.56 -5.20
C GLY A 92 8.70 20.78 -4.45
N LEU A 93 9.81 20.35 -5.04
CA LEU A 93 11.13 20.44 -4.42
C LEU A 93 11.88 21.73 -4.77
N ASP A 94 11.40 22.51 -5.74
CA ASP A 94 12.03 23.77 -6.17
C ASP A 94 13.52 23.61 -6.47
N LEU A 95 13.85 22.51 -7.15
CA LEU A 95 15.22 22.14 -7.52
C LEU A 95 15.65 22.84 -8.80
N THR A 96 16.96 22.96 -9.00
CA THR A 96 17.48 23.30 -10.34
C THR A 96 17.11 22.22 -11.36
N ALA A 97 17.15 22.55 -12.65
CA ALA A 97 16.81 21.60 -13.71
C ALA A 97 17.65 20.31 -13.63
N SER A 98 18.96 20.43 -13.37
CA SER A 98 19.86 19.28 -13.24
C SER A 98 19.54 18.41 -12.01
N GLU A 99 19.24 19.03 -10.87
CA GLU A 99 18.87 18.30 -9.65
C GLU A 99 17.49 17.63 -9.77
N ALA A 100 16.54 18.28 -10.45
CA ALA A 100 15.22 17.71 -10.74
C ALA A 100 15.33 16.49 -11.67
N GLU A 101 16.21 16.55 -12.66
CA GLU A 101 16.52 15.42 -13.55
C GLU A 101 17.14 14.25 -12.78
N GLN A 102 18.13 14.51 -11.92
CA GLN A 102 18.72 13.48 -11.07
C GLN A 102 17.69 12.82 -10.14
N PHE A 103 16.83 13.63 -9.50
CA PHE A 103 15.73 13.12 -8.67
C PHE A 103 14.78 12.23 -9.48
N ALA A 104 14.35 12.69 -10.65
CA ALA A 104 13.48 11.93 -11.53
C ALA A 104 14.11 10.59 -11.97
N GLY A 105 15.40 10.60 -12.29
CA GLY A 105 16.16 9.40 -12.60
C GLY A 105 16.11 8.38 -11.46
N GLN A 106 16.40 8.82 -10.23
CA GLN A 106 16.38 7.98 -9.03
C GLN A 106 14.98 7.40 -8.74
N VAL A 107 13.92 8.19 -8.88
CA VAL A 107 12.54 7.73 -8.68
C VAL A 107 12.14 6.73 -9.75
N SER A 108 12.45 7.02 -11.02
CA SER A 108 12.06 6.17 -12.16
C SER A 108 12.68 4.77 -12.12
N GLN A 109 13.80 4.60 -11.40
CA GLN A 109 14.50 3.33 -11.23
C GLN A 109 14.00 2.49 -10.05
N LYS A 110 13.04 3.00 -9.26
CA LYS A 110 12.46 2.23 -8.15
C LYS A 110 11.62 1.07 -8.67
N PHE A 111 11.45 0.03 -7.86
CA PHE A 111 10.68 -1.17 -8.23
C PHE A 111 9.26 -0.85 -8.72
N CYS A 112 8.58 0.10 -8.07
CA CYS A 112 7.30 0.63 -8.49
C CYS A 112 7.34 2.16 -8.48
N PRO A 113 7.76 2.80 -9.58
CA PRO A 113 8.08 4.23 -9.60
C PRO A 113 6.91 5.14 -9.25
N ALA A 114 5.71 4.89 -9.79
CA ALA A 114 4.54 5.73 -9.51
C ALA A 114 4.10 5.64 -8.05
N ALA A 115 4.10 4.43 -7.47
CA ALA A 115 3.80 4.24 -6.05
C ALA A 115 4.83 4.95 -5.16
N TYR A 116 6.12 4.81 -5.49
CA TYR A 116 7.20 5.51 -4.79
C TYR A 116 6.99 7.03 -4.83
N LEU A 117 6.76 7.59 -6.03
CA LEU A 117 6.56 9.03 -6.21
C LEU A 117 5.32 9.53 -5.45
N LYS A 118 4.23 8.75 -5.44
CA LYS A 118 3.00 9.09 -4.71
C LYS A 118 3.24 9.18 -3.21
N VAL A 119 3.90 8.19 -2.62
CA VAL A 119 4.27 8.19 -1.19
C VAL A 119 5.22 9.36 -0.90
N PHE A 120 6.20 9.59 -1.79
CA PHE A 120 7.18 10.65 -1.64
C PHE A 120 6.52 12.03 -1.58
N LYS A 121 5.66 12.35 -2.56
CA LYS A 121 4.92 13.62 -2.61
C LYS A 121 4.10 13.85 -1.35
N SER A 122 3.34 12.82 -0.94
CA SER A 122 2.47 12.89 0.24
C SER A 122 3.27 13.08 1.53
N SER A 123 4.38 12.35 1.67
CA SER A 123 5.28 12.43 2.82
C SER A 123 5.98 13.80 2.88
N PHE A 124 6.42 14.31 1.73
CA PHE A 124 7.07 15.62 1.63
C PHE A 124 6.09 16.73 2.00
N GLU A 125 4.88 16.70 1.46
CA GLU A 125 3.84 17.69 1.74
C GLU A 125 3.48 17.71 3.23
N PHE A 126 3.26 16.54 3.84
CA PHE A 126 3.01 16.44 5.27
C PHE A 126 4.19 16.95 6.11
N ALA A 127 5.42 16.61 5.72
CA ALA A 127 6.59 17.05 6.45
C ALA A 127 6.85 18.56 6.35
N TYR A 128 6.60 19.16 5.18
CA TYR A 128 6.90 20.56 4.89
C TYR A 128 5.81 21.53 5.38
N LYS A 129 4.53 21.12 5.36
CA LYS A 129 3.44 21.97 5.82
C LYS A 129 3.59 22.33 7.30
N SER A 130 3.25 23.58 7.62
CA SER A 130 3.22 24.10 9.00
C SER A 130 2.21 23.37 9.90
N THR A 131 1.13 22.84 9.30
CA THR A 131 0.13 22.01 10.00
C THR A 131 0.54 20.54 10.14
N GLY A 132 1.66 20.14 9.54
CA GLY A 132 2.24 18.82 9.65
C GLY A 132 3.48 18.83 10.53
N LEU A 133 4.63 18.40 10.00
CA LEU A 133 5.87 18.37 10.77
C LEU A 133 6.62 19.71 10.79
N ASP A 134 6.24 20.66 9.91
CA ASP A 134 6.83 22.01 9.86
C ASP A 134 8.36 21.96 9.72
N LYS A 135 8.83 21.10 8.82
CA LYS A 135 10.25 20.89 8.53
C LYS A 135 10.74 21.85 7.46
N THR A 136 12.04 22.14 7.46
CA THR A 136 12.66 22.79 6.30
C THR A 136 12.51 21.90 5.06
N ARG A 137 12.58 22.49 3.86
CA ARG A 137 12.48 21.75 2.60
C ARG A 137 13.47 20.58 2.50
N SER A 138 14.71 20.78 2.97
CA SER A 138 15.75 19.74 3.01
C SER A 138 15.38 18.58 3.96
N GLU A 139 14.87 18.89 5.14
CA GLU A 139 14.44 17.87 6.11
C GLU A 139 13.16 17.15 5.69
N ALA A 140 12.22 17.87 5.07
CA ALA A 140 11.01 17.28 4.49
C ALA A 140 11.35 16.31 3.36
N ARG A 141 12.32 16.65 2.50
CA ARG A 141 12.86 15.75 1.47
C ARG A 141 13.46 14.49 2.09
N LYS A 142 14.29 14.63 3.15
CA LYS A 142 14.86 13.46 3.86
C LYS A 142 13.78 12.56 4.44
N PHE A 143 12.78 13.12 5.11
CA PHE A 143 11.65 12.37 5.65
C PHE A 143 10.88 11.63 4.55
N ALA A 144 10.59 12.31 3.43
CA ALA A 144 9.91 11.72 2.30
C ALA A 144 10.67 10.56 1.67
N THR A 145 12.00 10.68 1.54
CA THR A 145 12.86 9.57 1.10
C THR A 145 12.74 8.39 2.04
N THR A 146 12.94 8.59 3.35
CA THR A 146 12.91 7.50 4.35
C THR A 146 11.56 6.77 4.35
N MET A 147 10.44 7.51 4.31
CA MET A 147 9.11 6.90 4.29
C MET A 147 8.85 6.13 3.00
N SER A 148 9.24 6.69 1.85
CA SER A 148 9.04 6.04 0.55
C SER A 148 9.89 4.78 0.41
N ASP A 149 11.13 4.81 0.89
CA ASP A 149 12.01 3.64 0.92
C ASP A 149 11.48 2.56 1.88
N TYR A 150 10.94 2.95 3.05
CA TYR A 150 10.30 2.01 3.97
C TYR A 150 9.07 1.34 3.33
N GLU A 151 8.16 2.10 2.74
CA GLU A 151 6.98 1.57 2.06
C GLU A 151 7.36 0.65 0.89
N ALA A 152 8.36 1.05 0.10
CA ALA A 152 8.89 0.22 -0.97
C ALA A 152 9.47 -1.10 -0.45
N SER A 153 10.18 -1.08 0.70
CA SER A 153 10.70 -2.30 1.35
C SER A 153 9.61 -3.25 1.84
N LYS A 154 8.40 -2.74 2.04
CA LYS A 154 7.20 -3.51 2.42
C LYS A 154 6.27 -3.74 1.24
N TYR A 155 6.74 -3.51 0.01
CA TYR A 155 5.96 -3.65 -1.22
C TYR A 155 4.64 -2.86 -1.20
N TYR A 156 4.61 -1.71 -0.49
CA TYR A 156 3.45 -0.84 -0.33
C TYR A 156 2.22 -1.49 0.33
N SER A 157 2.40 -2.63 1.01
CA SER A 157 1.32 -3.39 1.64
C SER A 157 0.77 -2.79 2.95
N LYS A 158 1.48 -1.84 3.56
CA LYS A 158 1.23 -1.42 4.96
C LYS A 158 0.57 -0.04 5.13
N ASN A 159 0.54 0.81 4.10
CA ASN A 159 0.09 2.21 4.22
C ASN A 159 0.68 2.91 5.47
N SER A 160 1.97 2.68 5.67
CA SER A 160 2.80 3.12 6.81
C SER A 160 2.80 4.63 6.97
N LEU A 161 2.74 5.40 5.87
CA LEU A 161 2.61 6.86 5.93
C LEU A 161 1.31 7.29 6.62
N GLN A 162 0.16 6.69 6.26
CA GLN A 162 -1.11 7.06 6.89
C GLN A 162 -1.11 6.68 8.37
N CYS A 163 -0.63 5.47 8.71
CA CYS A 163 -0.42 5.06 10.09
C CYS A 163 0.41 6.11 10.85
N PHE A 164 1.52 6.57 10.26
CA PHE A 164 2.39 7.56 10.88
C PHE A 164 1.66 8.88 11.12
N ILE A 165 0.95 9.40 10.11
CA ILE A 165 0.19 10.65 10.20
C ILE A 165 -0.86 10.57 11.31
N ASP A 166 -1.62 9.50 11.36
CA ASP A 166 -2.70 9.32 12.34
C ASP A 166 -2.16 9.26 13.77
N ASN A 167 -1.09 8.47 13.98
CA ASN A 167 -0.45 8.36 15.29
C ASN A 167 0.27 9.65 15.70
N TYR A 168 0.89 10.36 14.75
CA TYR A 168 1.49 11.66 15.01
C TYR A 168 0.43 12.68 15.44
N ASN A 169 -0.67 12.80 14.68
CA ASN A 169 -1.75 13.75 14.97
C ASN A 169 -2.39 13.46 16.32
N TYR A 170 -2.68 12.19 16.62
CA TYR A 170 -3.18 11.78 17.93
C TYR A 170 -2.20 12.16 19.05
N ALA A 171 -0.92 11.85 18.89
CA ALA A 171 0.09 12.14 19.90
C ALA A 171 0.31 13.65 20.12
N TYR A 172 0.34 14.44 19.04
CA TYR A 172 0.63 15.88 19.09
C TYR A 172 -0.58 16.74 19.49
N SER A 173 -1.80 16.29 19.18
CA SER A 173 -3.02 17.07 19.45
C SER A 173 -3.24 17.31 20.95
N SER A 174 -3.78 18.49 21.28
CA SER A 174 -4.16 18.86 22.64
C SER A 174 -5.30 18.01 23.21
N SER A 175 -6.15 17.46 22.34
CA SER A 175 -7.22 16.52 22.69
C SER A 175 -6.75 15.06 22.77
N GLY A 176 -5.54 14.76 22.31
CA GLY A 176 -4.95 13.42 22.34
C GLY A 176 -3.92 13.30 23.45
N MET A 177 -2.67 12.98 23.12
CA MET A 177 -1.62 12.83 24.13
C MET A 177 -0.91 14.13 24.51
N ASN A 178 -1.15 15.24 23.78
CA ASN A 178 -0.55 16.55 23.98
C ASN A 178 0.99 16.50 24.15
N LYS A 179 1.65 15.66 23.34
CA LYS A 179 3.10 15.50 23.34
C LYS A 179 3.79 16.64 22.60
N THR A 180 5.06 16.86 22.92
CA THR A 180 5.89 17.71 22.06
C THR A 180 6.03 17.10 20.66
N ARG A 181 6.38 17.92 19.66
CA ARG A 181 6.57 17.46 18.28
C ARG A 181 7.56 16.29 18.17
N ALA A 182 8.66 16.34 18.91
CA ALA A 182 9.68 15.29 18.92
C ALA A 182 9.15 13.97 19.51
N GLU A 183 8.42 14.05 20.63
CA GLU A 183 7.82 12.88 21.26
C GLU A 183 6.69 12.27 20.41
N ALA A 184 5.90 13.10 19.73
CA ALA A 184 4.86 12.63 18.81
C ALA A 184 5.45 11.89 17.60
N ILE A 185 6.57 12.39 17.05
CA ILE A 185 7.33 11.68 15.98
C ILE A 185 7.83 10.33 16.49
N ASN A 186 8.44 10.29 17.68
CA ASN A 186 8.93 9.04 18.26
C ASN A 186 7.81 8.03 18.49
N PHE A 187 6.66 8.48 18.99
CA PHE A 187 5.48 7.65 19.16
C PHE A 187 5.00 7.07 17.82
N ALA A 188 4.82 7.91 16.80
CA ALA A 188 4.38 7.47 15.48
C ALA A 188 5.36 6.48 14.81
N ASN A 189 6.67 6.70 14.94
CA ASN A 189 7.69 5.77 14.48
C ASN A 189 7.55 4.39 15.15
N GLN A 190 7.32 4.37 16.47
CA GLN A 190 7.19 3.12 17.22
C GLN A 190 5.94 2.31 16.83
N GLN A 191 4.86 2.98 16.47
CA GLN A 191 3.62 2.29 16.09
C GLN A 191 3.64 1.79 14.64
N CYS A 192 4.33 2.50 13.75
CA CYS A 192 4.11 2.31 12.31
C CYS A 192 5.34 1.85 11.53
N LEU A 193 6.56 2.13 12.02
CA LEU A 193 7.81 1.94 11.26
C LEU A 193 8.76 0.90 11.88
N ILE A 194 8.26 0.04 12.78
CA ILE A 194 9.00 -1.12 13.32
C ILE A 194 8.83 -2.34 12.41
#